data_AF-A0A2A4R1R4-F1
#
_entry.id   AF-A0A2A4R1R4-F1
#
_cell.length_a   1.000
_cell.length_b   1.000
_cell.length_c   1.000
_cell.angle_alpha   90.00
_cell.angle_beta   90.00
_cell.angle_gamma   90.00
#
_symmetry.space_group_name_H-M   'P 1'
#
loop_
_entity.id
_entity.type
_entity.pdbx_description
1 polymer ?
#
loop_
_entity_poly.entity_id
_entity_poly.type
_entity_poly.pdbx_seq_one_letter_code
_entity_poly.pdbx_strand_id
1 'polypeptide(L)'
;MHDQNTNHSAAWMNFTYASFALSAAMMAGGIFFMDAGFAAKGFYSMAAIMLVHTSITLTKTLRDNQEAGRLINKIEDAKTEKLLMDISRKDSE
;
A
#
# COMPACT_ATOMS: atom_id res chain seq x y z
N MET A 1 23.47 3.13 -0.90
CA MET A 1 22.04 2.72 -0.95
C MET A 1 21.28 3.77 -1.74
N HIS A 2 20.65 3.41 -2.85
CA HIS A 2 19.88 4.34 -3.69
C HIS A 2 18.46 4.43 -3.10
N ASP A 3 18.12 5.50 -2.38
CA ASP A 3 16.71 5.79 -2.06
C ASP A 3 16.01 6.13 -3.37
N GLN A 4 15.31 5.14 -3.94
CA GLN A 4 14.41 5.33 -5.06
C GLN A 4 13.25 6.18 -4.57
N ASN A 5 13.27 7.47 -4.91
CA ASN A 5 12.22 8.42 -4.58
C ASN A 5 10.99 8.08 -5.44
N THR A 6 10.07 7.27 -4.93
CA THR A 6 8.90 6.73 -5.66
C THR A 6 7.75 7.73 -5.80
N ASN A 7 8.04 9.02 -5.83
CA ASN A 7 7.03 10.06 -6.00
C ASN A 7 6.54 10.08 -7.46
N HIS A 8 5.28 9.70 -7.66
CA HIS A 8 4.64 9.80 -8.96
C HIS A 8 4.31 11.26 -9.31
N SER A 9 4.29 11.58 -10.62
CA SER A 9 3.82 12.89 -11.09
C SER A 9 2.39 13.18 -10.65
N ALA A 10 2.10 14.44 -10.31
CA ALA A 10 0.76 14.88 -9.92
C ALA A 10 -0.32 14.54 -10.96
N ALA A 11 0.02 14.56 -12.26
CA ALA A 11 -0.88 14.17 -13.33
C ALA A 11 -1.28 12.68 -13.24
N TRP A 12 -0.31 11.80 -12.94
CA TRP A 12 -0.57 10.37 -12.79
C TRP A 12 -1.41 10.04 -11.54
N MET A 13 -1.12 10.74 -10.45
CA MET A 13 -1.90 10.61 -9.20
C MET A 13 -3.36 11.03 -9.42
N ASN A 14 -3.59 12.18 -10.07
CA ASN A 14 -4.94 12.66 -10.38
C ASN A 14 -5.68 11.72 -11.34
N PHE A 15 -5.00 11.21 -12.38
CA PHE A 15 -5.56 10.24 -13.31
C PHE A 15 -6.00 8.95 -12.59
N THR A 16 -5.18 8.46 -11.66
CA THR A 16 -5.50 7.26 -10.87
C THR A 16 -6.74 7.49 -10.00
N TYR A 17 -6.83 8.63 -9.31
CA TYR A 17 -8.01 8.98 -8.51
C TYR A 17 -9.27 9.12 -9.36
N ALA A 18 -9.18 9.79 -10.52
CA ALA A 18 -10.30 9.93 -11.44
C ALA A 18 -10.76 8.57 -12.00
N SER A 19 -9.81 7.71 -12.36
CA SER A 19 -10.12 6.36 -12.88
C SER A 19 -10.82 5.51 -11.83
N PHE A 20 -10.34 5.51 -10.58
CA PHE A 20 -10.99 4.79 -9.49
C PHE A 20 -12.40 5.32 -9.21
N ALA A 21 -12.58 6.65 -9.17
CA ALA A 21 -13.90 7.26 -8.98
C ALA A 21 -14.87 6.88 -10.12
N LEU A 22 -14.41 6.90 -11.36
CA LEU A 22 -15.20 6.49 -12.52
C LEU A 22 -15.59 5.00 -12.43
N SER A 23 -14.65 4.11 -12.11
CA SER A 23 -14.95 2.68 -11.94
C SER A 23 -15.95 2.43 -10.80
N ALA A 24 -15.80 3.12 -9.67
CA ALA A 24 -16.74 3.03 -8.56
C ALA A 24 -18.14 3.51 -8.95
N ALA A 25 -18.25 4.62 -9.70
CA ALA A 25 -19.51 5.13 -10.22
C ALA A 25 -20.16 4.16 -11.21
N MET A 26 -19.37 3.54 -12.11
CA MET A 26 -19.86 2.52 -13.03
C MET A 26 -20.41 1.30 -12.28
N MET A 27 -19.73 0.83 -11.23
CA MET A 27 -20.21 -0.29 -10.41
C MET A 27 -21.51 0.06 -9.69
N ALA A 28 -21.55 1.22 -9.03
CA ALA A 28 -22.75 1.69 -8.34
C ALA A 28 -23.93 1.88 -9.31
N GLY A 29 -23.69 2.46 -10.48
CA GLY A 29 -24.66 2.58 -11.56
C GLY A 29 -25.15 1.22 -12.05
N GLY A 30 -24.25 0.26 -12.23
CA GLY A 30 -24.60 -1.12 -12.59
C GLY A 30 -25.54 -1.78 -11.58
N ILE A 31 -25.25 -1.65 -10.28
CA ILE A 31 -26.13 -2.16 -9.22
C ILE A 31 -27.49 -1.45 -9.23
N PHE A 32 -27.50 -0.14 -9.48
CA PHE A 32 -28.73 0.65 -9.51
C PHE A 32 -29.65 0.25 -10.68
N PHE A 33 -29.11 0.17 -11.90
CA PHE A 33 -29.86 -0.15 -13.12
C PHE A 33 -30.17 -1.64 -13.31
N MET A 34 -29.50 -2.53 -12.57
CA MET A 34 -29.79 -3.96 -12.62
C MET A 34 -31.24 -4.26 -12.22
N ASP A 35 -31.92 -5.07 -13.03
CA ASP A 35 -33.26 -5.56 -12.71
C ASP A 35 -33.16 -6.74 -11.73
N ALA A 36 -33.09 -6.41 -10.45
CA ALA A 36 -32.96 -7.37 -9.36
C ALA A 36 -33.70 -6.87 -8.11
N GLY A 37 -34.11 -7.81 -7.24
CA GLY A 37 -34.73 -7.48 -5.96
C GLY A 37 -33.78 -6.72 -5.03
N PHE A 38 -34.36 -6.01 -4.05
CA PHE A 38 -33.60 -5.20 -3.08
C PHE A 38 -32.52 -6.01 -2.34
N ALA A 39 -32.84 -7.24 -1.93
CA ALA A 39 -31.89 -8.13 -1.26
C ALA A 39 -30.68 -8.45 -2.15
N ALA A 40 -30.90 -8.73 -3.44
CA ALA A 40 -29.81 -9.01 -4.38
C ALA A 40 -28.93 -7.77 -4.60
N LYS A 41 -29.54 -6.60 -4.82
CA LYS A 41 -28.79 -5.32 -4.91
C LYS A 41 -27.97 -5.05 -3.66
N GLY A 42 -28.54 -5.31 -2.48
CA GLY A 42 -27.85 -5.25 -1.20
C GLY A 42 -26.62 -6.16 -1.17
N PHE A 43 -26.78 -7.43 -1.53
CA PHE A 43 -25.68 -8.40 -1.55
C PHE A 43 -24.53 -7.96 -2.46
N TYR A 44 -24.83 -7.51 -3.69
CA TYR A 44 -23.81 -7.00 -4.60
C TYR A 44 -23.12 -5.75 -4.09
N SER A 45 -23.86 -4.83 -3.45
CA SER A 45 -23.28 -3.62 -2.86
C SER A 45 -22.32 -3.94 -1.71
N MET A 46 -22.70 -4.87 -0.83
CA MET A 46 -21.85 -5.33 0.28
C MET A 46 -20.59 -6.02 -0.25
N ALA A 47 -20.74 -6.91 -1.24
CA ALA A 47 -19.62 -7.59 -1.87
C ALA A 47 -18.64 -6.59 -2.52
N ALA A 48 -19.15 -5.61 -3.26
CA ALA A 48 -18.33 -4.59 -3.92
C ALA A 48 -17.53 -3.75 -2.90
N ILE A 49 -18.20 -3.22 -1.86
CA ILE A 49 -17.55 -2.41 -0.84
C ILE A 49 -16.47 -3.21 -0.10
N MET A 50 -16.80 -4.45 0.28
CA MET A 50 -15.90 -5.25 1.09
C MET A 50 -14.69 -5.75 0.29
N LEU A 51 -14.87 -6.05 -0.99
CA LEU A 51 -13.77 -6.39 -1.89
C LEU A 51 -12.82 -5.20 -2.09
N VAL A 52 -13.35 -3.99 -2.30
CA VAL A 52 -12.52 -2.77 -2.46
C VAL A 52 -11.76 -2.47 -1.16
N HIS A 53 -12.46 -2.50 -0.02
CA HIS A 53 -11.85 -2.28 1.29
C HIS A 53 -10.69 -3.24 1.55
N THR A 54 -10.93 -4.55 1.38
CA THR A 54 -9.90 -5.58 1.62
C THR A 54 -8.75 -5.51 0.62
N SER A 55 -9.00 -5.13 -0.64
CA SER A 55 -7.94 -4.93 -1.63
C SER A 55 -6.98 -3.79 -1.26
N ILE A 56 -7.52 -2.67 -0.77
CA ILE A 56 -6.73 -1.53 -0.29
C ILE A 56 -5.93 -1.93 0.94
N THR A 57 -6.58 -2.57 1.92
CA THR A 57 -5.93 -3.04 3.15
C THR A 57 -4.82 -4.05 2.84
N LEU A 58 -5.06 -5.02 1.94
CA LEU A 58 -4.06 -5.99 1.50
C LEU A 58 -2.84 -5.28 0.89
N THR A 59 -3.05 -4.33 -0.01
CA THR A 59 -1.97 -3.57 -0.65
C THR A 59 -1.14 -2.79 0.36
N LYS A 60 -1.80 -2.16 1.35
CA LYS A 60 -1.13 -1.48 2.46
C LYS A 60 -0.30 -2.44 3.28
N THR A 61 -0.90 -3.53 3.77
CA THR A 61 -0.18 -4.54 4.56
C THR A 61 1.06 -5.09 3.85
N LEU A 62 0.97 -5.36 2.55
CA LEU A 62 2.11 -5.82 1.76
C LEU A 62 3.21 -4.76 1.66
N ARG A 63 2.84 -3.50 1.44
CA ARG A 63 3.79 -2.37 1.38
C ARG A 63 4.45 -2.14 2.74
N ASP A 64 3.66 -2.10 3.80
CA ASP A 64 4.13 -1.87 5.17
C ASP A 64 5.14 -2.96 5.58
N ASN A 65 4.88 -4.23 5.22
CA ASN A 65 5.83 -5.33 5.44
C ASN A 65 7.13 -5.16 4.64
N GLN A 66 7.04 -4.71 3.39
CA GLN A 66 8.22 -4.46 2.55
C GLN A 66 9.07 -3.31 3.08
N GLU A 67 8.44 -2.24 3.57
CA GLU A 67 9.11 -1.09 4.18
C GLU A 67 9.73 -1.44 5.53
N ALA A 68 9.03 -2.19 6.38
CA ALA A 68 9.53 -2.67 7.66
C ALA A 68 10.80 -3.52 7.50
N GLY A 69 10.84 -4.45 6.54
CA GLY A 69 12.02 -5.26 6.25
C GLY A 69 13.24 -4.42 5.82
N ARG A 70 13.02 -3.41 4.96
CA ARG A 70 14.10 -2.49 4.55
C ARG A 70 14.63 -1.67 5.72
N LEU A 71 13.75 -1.23 6.63
CA LEU A 71 14.14 -0.47 7.81
C LEU A 71 14.96 -1.32 8.78
N ILE A 72 14.56 -2.57 9.02
CA ILE A 72 15.30 -3.51 9.89
C ILE A 72 16.72 -3.72 9.36
N ASN A 73 16.87 -4.01 8.06
CA ASN A 73 18.19 -4.21 7.46
C ASN A 73 19.09 -2.97 7.61
N LYS A 74 18.56 -1.75 7.38
CA LYS A 74 19.31 -0.50 7.58
C LYS A 74 19.77 -0.32 9.04
N ILE A 75 18.97 -0.74 10.02
CA ILE A 75 19.33 -0.66 11.45
C ILE A 75 20.39 -1.71 11.80
N GLU A 76 20.26 -2.93 11.29
CA GLU A 76 21.25 -4.01 11.49
C GLU A 76 22.61 -3.64 10.91
N ASP A 77 22.65 -3.06 9.70
CA ASP A 77 23.88 -2.57 9.08
C ASP A 77 24.54 -1.48 9.96
N ALA A 78 23.78 -0.49 10.41
CA ALA A 78 24.30 0.59 11.26
C ALA A 78 24.78 0.10 12.63
N LYS A 79 24.09 -0.88 13.23
CA LYS A 79 24.52 -1.51 14.49
C LYS A 79 25.80 -2.31 14.30
N THR A 80 25.91 -3.03 13.19
CA THR A 80 27.09 -3.83 12.84
C THR A 80 28.29 -2.91 12.61
N GLU A 81 28.12 -1.81 11.87
CA GLU A 81 29.16 -0.80 11.65
C GLU A 81 29.64 -0.18 12.97
N LYS A 82 28.71 0.19 13.86
CA LYS A 82 29.06 0.73 15.18
C LYS A 82 29.85 -0.28 16.03
N LEU A 83 29.43 -1.55 16.05
CA LEU A 83 30.12 -2.60 16.81
C LEU A 83 31.55 -2.81 16.30
N LEU A 84 31.74 -2.82 14.98
CA LEU A 84 33.07 -2.93 14.36
C LEU A 84 33.97 -1.73 14.74
N MET A 85 33.42 -0.51 14.73
CA MET A 85 34.13 0.69 15.19
C MET A 85 34.54 0.60 16.67
N ASP A 86 33.62 0.17 17.54
CA ASP A 86 33.89 0.07 18.98
C ASP A 86 34.99 -0.98 19.30
N ILE A 87 35.01 -2.11 18.57
CA ILE A 87 36.08 -3.12 18.68
C ILE A 87 37.41 -2.55 18.16
N SER A 88 37.42 -1.95 16.96
CA SER A 88 38.64 -1.39 16.38
C SER A 88 39.26 -0.30 17.26
N ARG A 89 38.45 0.51 17.94
CA ARG A 89 38.95 1.54 18.87
C ARG A 89 39.67 0.92 20.07
N LYS A 90 39.12 -0.18 20.60
CA LYS A 90 39.67 -0.86 21.78
C LYS A 90 41.02 -1.54 21.49
N ASP A 91 41.22 -2.05 20.27
CA ASP A 91 42.50 -2.69 19.88
C ASP A 91 43.63 -1.66 19.64
N SER A 92 43.28 -0.39 19.43
CA SER A 92 44.24 0.72 19.21
C SER A 92 44.66 1.46 20.49
N GLU A 93 44.08 1.12 21.64
CA GLU A 93 44.48 1.60 22.99
C GLU A 93 45.34 0.55 23.72
#